data_AF-A0A914PNK0-F1
#
_entry.id   AF-A0A914PNK0-F1
#
_cell.length_a   1.000
_cell.length_b   1.000
_cell.length_c   1.000
_cell.angle_alpha   90.00
_cell.angle_beta   90.00
_cell.angle_gamma   90.00
#
_symmetry.space_group_name_H-M   'P 1'
#
loop_
_entity.id
_entity.type
_entity.pdbx_description
1 polymer ?
#
loop_
_entity_poly.entity_id
_entity_poly.type
_entity_poly.pdbx_seq_one_letter_code
_entity_poly.pdbx_strand_id
1 'polypeptide(L)'
;MDPDEIEDIADDVGYLVSIEPIKMSDTLLEINLKWDPTCWMSIDSNKDHATARIMEMAEKMPDNSDGIFLIRPSASQDGFFVLSISMGGRVHNCLIEYRAQPPPGEYEAGFAFLDTANYFPTLVDFVKFYSKYTLKEHNETLDTVLKYPAFPGLNATDYV
;
A
#
# COMPACT_ATOMS: atom_id res chain seq x y z
N MET A 1 -32.70 -28.84 17.44
CA MET A 1 -31.50 -28.05 17.68
C MET A 1 -31.50 -27.70 19.14
N ASP A 2 -30.38 -27.98 19.77
CA ASP A 2 -30.13 -27.63 21.16
C ASP A 2 -30.19 -26.09 21.32
N PRO A 3 -30.78 -25.53 22.38
CA PRO A 3 -30.67 -24.09 22.67
C PRO A 3 -29.23 -23.59 22.67
N ASP A 4 -28.30 -24.40 23.17
CA ASP A 4 -26.87 -24.06 23.22
C ASP A 4 -26.27 -24.02 21.79
N GLU A 5 -26.71 -24.92 20.89
CA GLU A 5 -26.32 -24.89 19.47
C GLU A 5 -26.86 -23.64 18.73
N ILE A 6 -28.03 -23.13 19.11
CA ILE A 6 -28.62 -21.93 18.50
C ILE A 6 -27.88 -20.68 18.96
N GLU A 7 -27.47 -20.63 20.22
CA GLU A 7 -26.70 -19.51 20.79
C GLU A 7 -25.29 -19.47 20.22
N ASP A 8 -24.61 -20.61 20.09
CA ASP A 8 -23.31 -20.71 19.40
C ASP A 8 -23.39 -20.25 17.93
N ILE A 9 -24.44 -20.67 17.21
CA ILE A 9 -24.66 -20.21 15.82
C ILE A 9 -24.96 -18.71 15.77
N ALA A 10 -25.73 -18.18 16.73
CA ALA A 10 -26.07 -16.77 16.79
C ALA A 10 -24.84 -15.90 17.11
N ASP A 11 -23.94 -16.38 17.97
CA ASP A 11 -22.68 -15.72 18.28
C ASP A 11 -21.69 -15.79 17.10
N ASP A 12 -21.59 -16.94 16.41
CA ASP A 12 -20.80 -17.07 15.19
C ASP A 12 -21.32 -16.17 14.07
N VAL A 13 -22.63 -16.15 13.86
CA VAL A 13 -23.28 -15.26 12.88
C VAL A 13 -23.10 -13.81 13.30
N GLY A 14 -23.29 -13.50 14.59
CA GLY A 14 -23.11 -12.17 15.17
C GLY A 14 -21.69 -11.65 15.00
N TYR A 15 -20.68 -12.50 15.16
CA TYR A 15 -19.30 -12.21 14.85
C TYR A 15 -19.14 -11.91 13.35
N LEU A 16 -19.64 -12.79 12.48
CA LEU A 16 -19.56 -12.63 11.01
C LEU A 16 -20.26 -11.38 10.47
N VAL A 17 -21.38 -10.93 11.07
CA VAL A 17 -22.05 -9.68 10.70
C VAL A 17 -21.50 -8.44 11.42
N SER A 18 -20.68 -8.59 12.46
CA SER A 18 -20.04 -7.49 13.19
C SER A 18 -18.63 -7.16 12.68
N ILE A 19 -18.02 -8.03 11.86
CA ILE A 19 -16.82 -7.66 11.10
C ILE A 19 -17.29 -6.71 9.99
N GLU A 20 -17.39 -5.43 10.30
CA GLU A 20 -17.46 -4.39 9.28
C GLU A 20 -16.04 -4.10 8.77
N PRO A 21 -15.69 -4.42 7.50
CA PRO A 21 -14.49 -3.87 6.85
C PRO A 21 -14.70 -2.40 6.46
N ILE A 22 -15.80 -1.77 6.91
CA ILE A 22 -16.30 -0.48 6.44
C ILE A 22 -15.37 0.68 6.80
N LYS A 23 -14.56 0.56 7.86
CA LYS A 23 -13.61 1.63 8.24
C LYS A 23 -12.62 1.95 7.13
N MET A 24 -12.11 0.96 6.41
CA MET A 24 -11.13 1.23 5.36
C MET A 24 -11.79 1.81 4.12
N SER A 25 -12.96 1.30 3.74
CA SER A 25 -13.76 1.81 2.62
C SER A 25 -14.15 3.27 2.85
N ASP A 26 -14.69 3.61 4.02
CA ASP A 26 -15.08 4.98 4.40
C ASP A 26 -13.87 5.91 4.46
N THR A 27 -12.78 5.45 5.07
CA THR A 27 -11.51 6.20 5.11
C THR A 27 -11.01 6.50 3.71
N LEU A 28 -11.05 5.51 2.81
CA LEU A 28 -10.61 5.68 1.43
C LEU A 28 -11.54 6.60 0.64
N LEU A 29 -12.85 6.60 0.87
CA LEU A 29 -13.79 7.50 0.18
C LEU A 29 -13.44 8.98 0.40
N GLU A 30 -12.93 9.34 1.59
CA GLU A 30 -12.55 10.72 1.91
C GLU A 30 -11.20 11.15 1.32
N ILE A 31 -10.36 10.19 0.89
CA ILE A 31 -9.04 10.49 0.34
C ILE A 31 -9.17 10.72 -1.16
N ASN A 32 -8.66 11.84 -1.67
CA ASN A 32 -8.54 12.06 -3.10
C ASN A 32 -7.08 11.87 -3.53
N LEU A 33 -6.80 10.78 -4.26
CA LEU A 33 -5.47 10.52 -4.79
C LEU A 33 -5.24 11.39 -6.03
N LYS A 34 -4.30 12.33 -5.93
CA LYS A 34 -4.00 13.28 -7.02
C LYS A 34 -3.08 12.70 -8.10
N TRP A 35 -2.58 11.48 -7.90
CA TRP A 35 -1.55 10.86 -8.72
C TRP A 35 -2.13 9.74 -9.57
N ASP A 36 -1.84 9.81 -10.86
CA ASP A 36 -2.07 8.71 -11.78
C ASP A 36 -1.10 7.55 -11.46
N PRO A 37 -1.49 6.27 -11.68
CA PRO A 37 -0.60 5.12 -11.46
C PRO A 37 0.76 5.22 -12.15
N THR A 38 0.86 5.90 -13.30
CA THR A 38 2.13 6.11 -13.99
C THR A 38 3.12 7.00 -13.25
N CYS A 39 2.67 7.74 -12.24
CA CYS A 39 3.55 8.54 -11.38
C CYS A 39 4.36 7.68 -10.40
N TRP A 40 3.88 6.49 -10.03
CA TRP A 40 4.48 5.67 -8.97
C TRP A 40 4.70 4.20 -9.36
N MET A 41 4.11 3.71 -10.45
CA MET A 41 4.32 2.33 -10.93
C MET A 41 5.50 2.26 -11.91
N SER A 42 6.51 1.48 -11.57
CA SER A 42 7.62 1.11 -12.46
C SER A 42 7.32 -0.21 -13.16
N ILE A 43 7.61 -0.27 -14.47
CA ILE A 43 7.59 -1.53 -15.24
C ILE A 43 8.86 -2.37 -15.01
N ASP A 44 9.95 -1.74 -14.57
CA ASP A 44 11.22 -2.39 -14.29
C ASP A 44 11.23 -2.92 -12.86
N SER A 45 11.61 -4.20 -12.70
CA SER A 45 11.73 -4.88 -11.42
C SER A 45 13.06 -4.62 -10.71
N ASN A 46 14.03 -3.98 -11.37
CA ASN A 46 15.38 -3.79 -10.86
C ASN A 46 15.43 -2.84 -9.64
N LYS A 47 15.94 -3.35 -8.53
CA LYS A 47 16.10 -2.61 -7.26
C LYS A 47 17.07 -1.43 -7.38
N ASP A 48 18.15 -1.57 -8.14
CA ASP A 48 19.19 -0.55 -8.25
C ASP A 48 18.70 0.63 -9.09
N HIS A 49 17.95 0.37 -10.17
CA HIS A 49 17.30 1.41 -10.96
C HIS A 49 16.28 2.20 -10.13
N ALA A 50 15.46 1.49 -9.34
CA ALA A 50 14.51 2.12 -8.43
C ALA A 50 15.21 2.99 -7.37
N THR A 51 16.29 2.47 -6.79
CA THR A 51 17.09 3.19 -5.79
C THR A 51 17.71 4.45 -6.39
N ALA A 52 18.36 4.32 -7.55
CA ALA A 52 18.95 5.45 -8.25
C ALA A 52 17.92 6.55 -8.56
N ARG A 53 16.72 6.17 -9.01
CA ARG A 53 15.65 7.13 -9.33
C ARG A 53 15.16 7.89 -8.10
N ILE A 54 14.93 7.20 -6.99
CA ILE A 54 14.49 7.82 -5.74
C ILE A 54 15.57 8.77 -5.21
N MET A 55 16.84 8.35 -5.23
CA MET A 55 17.95 9.17 -4.76
C MET A 55 18.15 10.43 -5.61
N GLU A 56 18.06 10.31 -6.94
CA GLU A 56 18.12 11.46 -7.86
C GLU A 56 17.04 12.52 -7.53
N MET A 57 15.83 12.09 -7.16
CA MET A 57 14.77 13.00 -6.74
C MET A 57 15.01 13.59 -5.35
N ALA A 58 15.51 12.78 -4.41
CA ALA A 58 15.84 13.24 -3.06
C ALA A 58 16.93 14.33 -3.10
N GLU A 59 17.94 14.19 -3.97
CA GLU A 59 18.98 15.21 -4.19
C GLU A 59 18.41 16.53 -4.72
N LYS A 60 17.38 16.47 -5.57
CA LYS A 60 16.69 17.65 -6.12
C LYS A 60 15.75 18.32 -5.12
N MET A 61 15.38 17.63 -4.05
CA MET A 61 14.41 18.07 -3.04
C MET A 61 14.95 17.81 -1.62
N PRO A 62 16.08 18.42 -1.22
CA PRO A 62 16.78 18.06 0.01
C PRO A 62 15.90 18.20 1.26
N ASP A 63 15.05 19.23 1.32
CA ASP A 63 14.10 19.47 2.42
C ASP A 63 12.88 18.53 2.41
N ASN A 64 12.70 17.77 1.33
CA ASN A 64 11.56 16.88 1.07
C ASN A 64 12.02 15.50 0.60
N SER A 65 13.13 15.02 1.17
CA SER A 65 13.83 13.81 0.72
C SER A 65 13.22 12.51 1.24
N ASP A 66 12.35 12.56 2.26
CA ASP A 66 11.64 11.39 2.80
C ASP A 66 10.26 11.20 2.17
N GLY A 67 9.83 9.94 2.00
CA GLY A 67 8.55 9.58 1.42
C GLY A 67 8.48 9.65 -0.11
N ILE A 68 9.64 9.75 -0.79
CA ILE A 68 9.73 9.58 -2.25
C ILE A 68 9.64 8.08 -2.53
N PHE A 69 8.73 7.67 -3.40
CA PHE A 69 8.40 6.26 -3.55
C PHE A 69 8.08 5.84 -4.98
N LEU A 70 8.24 4.55 -5.24
CA LEU A 70 7.67 3.84 -6.38
C LEU A 70 7.34 2.40 -5.99
N ILE A 71 6.42 1.79 -6.74
CA ILE A 71 6.11 0.36 -6.68
C ILE A 71 6.64 -0.28 -7.96
N ARG A 72 7.25 -1.46 -7.83
CA ARG A 72 7.80 -2.24 -8.94
C ARG A 72 7.46 -3.73 -8.80
N PRO A 73 7.47 -4.53 -9.87
CA PRO A 73 7.46 -5.97 -9.74
C PRO A 73 8.66 -6.46 -8.92
N SER A 74 8.48 -7.53 -8.16
CA SER A 74 9.58 -8.19 -7.48
C SER A 74 10.43 -8.97 -8.48
N ALA A 75 11.75 -8.76 -8.44
CA ALA A 75 12.69 -9.53 -9.25
C ALA A 75 12.99 -10.93 -8.68
N SER A 76 12.65 -11.16 -7.41
CA SER A 76 12.98 -12.39 -6.68
C SER A 76 11.78 -13.25 -6.30
N GLN A 77 10.56 -12.73 -6.44
CA GLN A 77 9.32 -13.42 -6.07
C GLN A 77 8.24 -13.14 -7.12
N ASP A 78 7.94 -14.14 -7.94
CA ASP A 78 6.98 -14.00 -9.03
C ASP A 78 5.58 -13.64 -8.52
N GLY A 79 4.95 -12.66 -9.16
CA GLY A 79 3.61 -12.19 -8.79
C GLY A 79 3.57 -11.22 -7.60
N PHE A 80 4.70 -10.97 -6.93
CA PHE A 80 4.81 -9.99 -5.86
C PHE A 80 5.26 -8.64 -6.39
N PHE A 81 4.96 -7.60 -5.62
CA PHE A 81 5.44 -6.23 -5.87
C PHE A 81 6.38 -5.80 -4.74
N VAL A 82 7.09 -4.70 -4.95
CA VAL A 82 7.96 -4.08 -3.96
C VAL A 82 7.68 -2.58 -3.94
N LEU A 83 7.35 -2.06 -2.75
CA LEU A 83 7.43 -0.63 -2.46
C LEU A 83 8.89 -0.28 -2.18
N SER A 84 9.47 0.56 -3.03
CA SER A 84 10.75 1.23 -2.78
C SER A 84 10.46 2.65 -2.29
N ILE A 85 10.98 3.06 -1.13
CA ILE A 85 10.68 4.35 -0.50
C ILE A 85 11.90 4.96 0.21
N SER A 86 12.08 6.28 0.13
CA SER A 86 13.09 7.00 0.89
C SER A 86 12.65 7.29 2.32
N MET A 87 13.54 7.03 3.28
CA MET A 87 13.39 7.45 4.67
C MET A 87 14.77 7.53 5.35
N GLY A 88 15.09 8.67 5.94
CA GLY A 88 16.35 8.87 6.68
C GLY A 88 17.59 8.78 5.78
N GLY A 89 17.49 9.33 4.55
CA GLY A 89 18.60 9.35 3.58
C GLY A 89 18.94 7.99 2.98
N ARG A 90 18.04 6.99 3.09
CA ARG A 90 18.20 5.64 2.53
C ARG A 90 16.93 5.21 1.82
N VAL A 91 17.07 4.28 0.87
CA VAL A 91 15.93 3.62 0.22
C VAL A 91 15.65 2.28 0.90
N HIS A 92 14.43 2.13 1.37
CA HIS A 92 13.89 0.89 1.94
C HIS A 92 13.06 0.16 0.90
N ASN A 93 12.97 -1.16 1.03
CA ASN A 93 12.25 -2.02 0.09
C ASN A 93 11.32 -2.94 0.89
N CYS A 94 10.01 -2.78 0.70
CA CYS A 94 8.99 -3.55 1.38
C CYS A 94 8.24 -4.40 0.36
N LEU A 95 8.14 -5.71 0.62
CA LEU A 95 7.47 -6.64 -0.26
C LEU A 95 5.95 -6.54 -0.10
N ILE A 96 5.24 -6.41 -1.20
CA ILE A 96 3.78 -6.41 -1.27
C ILE A 96 3.35 -7.72 -1.90
N GLU A 97 2.56 -8.49 -1.17
CA GLU A 97 1.98 -9.75 -1.60
C GLU A 97 0.65 -9.50 -2.31
N TYR A 98 0.42 -10.24 -3.39
CA TYR A 98 -0.93 -10.44 -3.92
C TYR A 98 -1.53 -11.70 -3.29
N ARG A 99 -2.56 -11.53 -2.46
CA ARG A 99 -3.26 -12.61 -1.78
C ARG A 99 -4.46 -13.01 -2.61
N ALA A 100 -4.36 -14.16 -3.26
CA ALA A 100 -5.45 -14.74 -4.05
C ALA A 100 -6.64 -15.19 -3.19
N GLN A 101 -6.40 -15.52 -1.92
CA GLN A 101 -7.44 -15.84 -0.95
C GLN A 101 -7.58 -14.69 0.05
N PRO A 102 -8.72 -13.97 0.07
CA PRO A 102 -8.93 -12.88 1.00
C PRO A 102 -9.01 -13.36 2.46
N PRO A 103 -8.65 -12.50 3.44
CA PRO A 103 -8.91 -12.77 4.85
C PRO A 103 -10.42 -12.75 5.17
N PRO A 104 -10.84 -13.31 6.32
CA PRO A 104 -12.24 -13.22 6.77
C PRO A 104 -12.75 -11.77 6.77
N GLY A 105 -13.93 -11.54 6.20
CA GLY A 105 -14.53 -10.21 6.04
C GLY A 105 -14.26 -9.56 4.67
N GLU A 106 -13.33 -10.10 3.88
CA GLU A 106 -13.06 -9.63 2.51
C GLU A 106 -13.54 -10.67 1.49
N TYR A 107 -14.04 -10.19 0.34
CA TYR A 107 -14.68 -11.05 -0.67
C TYR A 107 -13.88 -11.21 -1.96
N GLU A 108 -12.85 -10.39 -2.16
CA GLU A 108 -12.05 -10.33 -3.38
C GLU A 108 -10.56 -10.42 -3.07
N ALA A 109 -9.76 -10.95 -3.99
CA ALA A 109 -8.30 -10.97 -3.93
C ALA A 109 -7.70 -9.54 -3.95
N GLY A 110 -6.47 -9.38 -3.47
CA GLY A 110 -5.93 -8.06 -3.19
C GLY A 110 -4.49 -8.06 -2.70
N PHE A 111 -4.07 -6.91 -2.16
CA PHE A 111 -2.68 -6.58 -1.86
C PHE A 111 -2.50 -6.26 -0.40
N ALA A 112 -1.39 -6.72 0.18
CA ALA A 112 -1.00 -6.42 1.55
C ALA A 112 0.51 -6.48 1.71
N PHE A 113 1.03 -5.84 2.76
CA PHE A 113 2.37 -6.20 3.22
C PHE A 113 2.31 -7.58 3.90
N LEU A 114 3.41 -8.33 3.81
CA LEU A 114 3.57 -9.57 4.55
C LEU A 114 3.31 -9.34 6.06
N ASP A 115 2.60 -10.28 6.67
CA ASP A 115 2.28 -10.30 8.10
C ASP A 115 1.53 -9.06 8.64
N THR A 116 0.84 -8.32 7.76
CA THR A 116 -0.03 -7.21 8.16
C THR A 116 -1.52 -7.54 8.00
N ALA A 117 -2.33 -6.91 8.87
CA ALA A 117 -3.80 -6.98 8.82
C ALA A 117 -4.41 -6.08 7.74
N ASN A 118 -3.70 -5.03 7.31
CA ASN A 118 -4.18 -4.12 6.28
C ASN A 118 -4.22 -4.83 4.91
N TYR A 119 -5.37 -4.73 4.24
CA TYR A 119 -5.65 -5.41 2.99
C TYR A 119 -6.30 -4.44 2.01
N PHE A 120 -5.89 -4.48 0.74
CA PHE A 120 -6.33 -3.51 -0.26
C PHE A 120 -6.75 -4.22 -1.55
N PRO A 121 -7.97 -4.01 -2.07
CA PRO A 121 -8.41 -4.63 -3.33
C PRO A 121 -7.49 -4.29 -4.51
N THR A 122 -6.93 -3.08 -4.53
CA THR A 122 -6.02 -2.63 -5.59
C THR A 122 -4.76 -1.95 -5.03
N LEU A 123 -3.70 -1.91 -5.84
CA LEU A 123 -2.51 -1.10 -5.52
C LEU A 123 -2.83 0.41 -5.48
N VAL A 124 -3.89 0.86 -6.15
CA VAL A 124 -4.35 2.25 -6.06
C VAL A 124 -4.89 2.53 -4.66
N ASP A 125 -5.72 1.65 -4.12
CA ASP A 125 -6.25 1.77 -2.75
C ASP A 125 -5.15 1.68 -1.71
N PHE A 126 -4.18 0.79 -1.91
CA PHE A 126 -2.96 0.71 -1.11
C PHE A 126 -2.21 2.05 -1.07
N VAL A 127 -1.91 2.63 -2.25
CA VAL A 127 -1.18 3.90 -2.33
C VAL A 127 -1.99 5.03 -1.72
N LYS A 128 -3.29 5.03 -1.97
CA LYS A 128 -4.24 6.00 -1.43
C LYS A 128 -4.25 5.99 0.09
N PHE A 129 -4.33 4.83 0.72
CA PHE A 129 -4.24 4.68 2.17
C PHE A 129 -2.90 5.20 2.72
N TYR A 130 -1.78 4.64 2.24
CA TYR A 130 -0.46 5.00 2.75
C TYR A 130 0.00 6.41 2.34
N SER A 131 -0.74 7.14 1.50
CA SER A 131 -0.54 8.58 1.30
C SER A 131 -0.97 9.43 2.50
N LYS A 132 -1.77 8.86 3.42
CA LYS A 132 -2.29 9.52 4.63
C LYS A 132 -1.84 8.85 5.92
N TYR A 133 -1.73 7.53 5.91
CA TYR A 133 -1.35 6.74 7.07
C TYR A 133 0.11 6.34 7.00
N THR A 134 0.79 6.44 8.14
CA THR A 134 2.22 6.16 8.26
C THR A 134 2.50 4.67 8.09
N LEU A 135 3.63 4.36 7.47
CA LEU A 135 4.13 2.99 7.28
C LEU A 135 4.73 2.38 8.56
N LYS A 136 4.83 3.16 9.66
CA LYS A 136 5.44 2.70 10.91
C LYS A 136 4.78 1.47 11.52
N GLU A 137 3.49 1.26 11.26
CA GLU A 137 2.74 0.07 11.71
C GLU A 137 3.25 -1.21 11.04
N HIS A 138 3.79 -1.09 9.82
CA HIS A 138 4.46 -2.20 9.13
C HIS A 138 5.95 -2.28 9.47
N ASN A 139 6.64 -1.14 9.54
CA ASN A 139 8.06 -1.06 9.81
C ASN A 139 8.37 0.23 10.57
N GLU A 140 8.77 0.14 11.84
CA GLU A 140 9.03 1.30 12.71
C GLU A 140 10.06 2.29 12.15
N THR A 141 10.96 1.85 11.27
CA THR A 141 11.93 2.74 10.60
C THR A 141 11.25 3.67 9.58
N LEU A 142 10.11 3.25 9.03
CA LEU A 142 9.33 3.98 8.03
C LEU A 142 8.26 4.85 8.69
N ASP A 143 8.65 5.75 9.59
CA ASP A 143 7.74 6.79 10.10
C ASP A 143 7.52 7.92 9.09
N THR A 144 6.93 7.55 7.96
CA THR A 144 6.57 8.44 6.86
C THR A 144 5.36 7.88 6.12
N VAL A 145 4.82 8.69 5.22
CA VAL A 145 3.75 8.34 4.29
C VAL A 145 4.29 8.32 2.87
N LEU A 146 3.52 7.80 1.93
CA LEU A 146 3.79 7.96 0.50
C LEU A 146 3.55 9.42 0.13
N LYS A 147 4.61 10.23 0.06
CA LYS A 147 4.52 11.69 -0.15
C LYS A 147 4.72 12.10 -1.60
N TYR A 148 5.70 11.51 -2.27
CA TYR A 148 6.17 11.97 -3.58
C TYR A 148 6.36 10.78 -4.54
N PRO A 149 5.49 10.59 -5.53
CA PRO A 149 5.71 9.61 -6.59
C PRO A 149 7.02 9.87 -7.33
N ALA A 150 7.77 8.81 -7.65
CA ALA A 150 9.09 8.94 -8.26
C ALA A 150 9.07 9.35 -9.76
N PHE A 151 7.91 9.37 -10.40
CA PHE A 151 7.77 9.74 -11.81
C PHE A 151 6.82 10.93 -11.97
N PRO A 152 7.05 11.79 -12.98
CA PRO A 152 6.15 12.90 -13.27
C PRO A 152 4.74 12.40 -13.63
N GLY A 153 4.60 11.20 -14.19
CA GLY A 153 3.35 10.68 -14.71
C GLY A 153 3.03 11.24 -16.11
N LEU A 154 2.16 10.55 -16.83
CA LEU A 154 1.86 10.88 -18.23
C LEU A 154 1.10 12.21 -18.40
N ASN A 155 0.45 12.71 -17.34
CA ASN A 155 -0.36 13.93 -17.37
C ASN A 155 0.33 15.16 -16.71
N ALA A 156 1.61 15.07 -16.34
CA ALA A 156 2.31 16.16 -15.65
C ALA A 156 2.78 17.31 -16.55
N THR A 157 2.49 17.28 -17.85
CA THR A 157 2.75 18.42 -18.74
C THR A 157 1.77 19.58 -18.55
N ASP A 158 0.70 19.42 -17.75
CA ASP A 158 -0.38 20.43 -17.64
C ASP A 158 -0.35 21.26 -16.35
N TYR A 159 0.72 21.19 -15.56
CA TYR A 159 0.92 22.03 -14.37
C TYR A 159 2.22 22.85 -14.47
N VAL A 160 2.22 23.81 -15.39
CA VAL A 160 3.12 24.99 -15.37
C VAL A 160 2.25 26.24 -15.23
#